data_AF-A0A7W1JQZ5-F1
#
_entry.id   AF-A0A7W1JQZ5-F1
#
_cell.length_a   1.000
_cell.length_b   1.000
_cell.length_c   1.000
_cell.angle_alpha   90.00
_cell.angle_beta   90.00
_cell.angle_gamma   90.00
#
_symmetry.space_group_name_H-M   'P 1'
#
loop_
_entity.id
_entity.type
_entity.pdbx_description
1 polymer ?
#
loop_
_entity_poly.entity_id
_entity_poly.type
_entity_poly.pdbx_seq_one_letter_code
_entity_poly.pdbx_strand_id
1 'polypeptide(L)'
;PVEFDAAKAWSNRHGKGLALFLPAKRDAWKQFISLARHAIYRLSLIEEGRADAKLFDDKNDGVFMANLGRRIAILNESGAQVERRSQTIPNGALRIVSLDAPSFTKTYQLEDAPIDSLSAVQAPEASPGKGTTALRVSPGQVLPFMIAVEDAGRYKIFARTLRNSELAPVRFKVGEIDAAPQAGKRAAYLVGEFELPKGSTTIEMRSDEPFLADLVIVTNQPGVVGYRFAVKPN
;
A
#
# COMPACT_ATOMS: atom_id res chain seq x y z
N PRO A 1 36.06 -16.45 -2.29
CA PRO A 1 35.26 -15.66 -1.32
C PRO A 1 36.04 -14.39 -0.96
N VAL A 2 35.38 -13.30 -0.59
CA VAL A 2 36.09 -12.10 -0.08
C VAL A 2 36.32 -12.32 1.41
N GLU A 3 37.58 -12.25 1.83
CA GLU A 3 37.96 -12.34 3.25
C GLU A 3 37.44 -11.13 4.03
N PHE A 4 37.12 -11.33 5.31
CA PHE A 4 36.54 -10.28 6.15
C PHE A 4 37.45 -9.06 6.29
N ASP A 5 38.76 -9.27 6.48
CA ASP A 5 39.72 -8.17 6.64
C ASP A 5 39.84 -7.33 5.36
N ALA A 6 39.71 -7.96 4.19
CA ALA A 6 39.66 -7.25 2.92
C ALA A 6 38.38 -6.41 2.81
N ALA A 7 37.22 -6.96 3.18
CA ALA A 7 35.96 -6.23 3.22
C ALA A 7 36.02 -5.01 4.17
N LYS A 8 36.65 -5.16 5.34
CA LYS A 8 36.86 -4.06 6.28
C LYS A 8 37.81 -2.99 5.72
N ALA A 9 38.93 -3.41 5.13
CA ALA A 9 39.90 -2.49 4.51
C ALA A 9 39.31 -1.71 3.32
N TRP A 10 38.33 -2.29 2.62
CA TRP A 10 37.64 -1.62 1.52
C TRP A 10 36.42 -0.79 1.95
N SER A 11 36.18 -0.67 3.26
CA SER A 11 35.11 0.16 3.77
C SER A 11 35.59 1.59 3.99
N ASN A 12 34.73 2.56 3.66
CA ASN A 12 34.99 3.96 3.95
C ASN A 12 33.70 4.66 4.38
N ARG A 13 33.81 5.59 5.33
CA ARG A 13 32.67 6.41 5.75
C ARG A 13 32.34 7.42 4.66
N HIS A 14 31.07 7.51 4.31
CA HIS A 14 30.57 8.51 3.37
C HIS A 14 29.34 9.20 3.96
N GLY A 15 29.55 10.39 4.51
CA GLY A 15 28.52 11.13 5.26
C GLY A 15 28.03 10.34 6.48
N LYS A 16 26.72 10.09 6.56
CA LYS A 16 26.10 9.29 7.63
C LYS A 16 26.09 7.78 7.34
N GLY A 17 26.63 7.33 6.20
CA GLY A 17 26.61 5.93 5.75
C GLY A 17 28.00 5.31 5.62
N LEU A 18 28.02 4.01 5.37
CA LEU A 18 29.22 3.23 5.06
C LEU A 18 29.19 2.81 3.60
N ALA A 19 30.27 3.09 2.86
CA ALA A 19 30.48 2.62 1.50
C ALA A 19 31.52 1.50 1.50
N LEU A 20 31.27 0.42 0.77
CA LEU A 20 32.21 -0.69 0.60
C LEU A 20 32.58 -0.78 -0.88
N PHE A 21 33.87 -0.64 -1.18
CA PHE A 21 34.38 -0.66 -2.54
C PHE A 21 34.80 -2.09 -2.90
N LEU A 22 34.27 -2.62 -4.01
CA LEU A 22 34.72 -3.91 -4.54
C LEU A 22 35.52 -3.66 -5.82
N PRO A 23 36.85 -3.91 -5.83
CA PRO A 23 37.62 -3.88 -7.07
C PRO A 23 37.30 -5.13 -7.91
N ALA A 24 36.27 -5.03 -8.76
CA ALA A 24 35.69 -6.18 -9.47
C ALA A 24 35.33 -5.89 -10.93
N LYS A 25 35.39 -6.92 -11.78
CA LYS A 25 34.83 -6.96 -13.14
C LYS A 25 33.36 -7.42 -13.10
N ARG A 26 32.60 -7.23 -14.19
CA ARG A 26 31.14 -7.54 -14.26
C ARG A 26 30.76 -8.98 -13.89
N ASP A 27 31.69 -9.92 -13.98
CA ASP A 27 31.54 -11.36 -13.70
C ASP A 27 31.83 -11.74 -12.22
N ALA A 28 32.23 -10.79 -11.38
CA ALA A 28 32.60 -10.96 -9.97
C ALA A 28 31.41 -11.12 -8.99
N TRP A 29 30.27 -11.65 -9.45
CA TRP A 29 29.03 -11.68 -8.67
C TRP A 29 29.18 -12.41 -7.32
N LYS A 30 29.95 -13.50 -7.28
CA LYS A 30 30.24 -14.25 -6.05
C LYS A 30 31.02 -13.43 -5.02
N GLN A 31 31.95 -12.57 -5.47
CA GLN A 31 32.72 -11.69 -4.59
C GLN A 31 31.86 -10.54 -4.08
N PHE A 32 30.96 -10.01 -4.92
CA PHE A 32 29.96 -9.02 -4.52
C PHE A 32 29.02 -9.54 -3.43
N ILE A 33 28.46 -10.74 -3.61
CA ILE A 33 27.61 -11.37 -2.58
C ILE A 33 28.40 -11.55 -1.27
N SER A 34 29.65 -12.02 -1.36
CA SER A 34 30.52 -12.19 -0.19
C SER A 34 30.76 -10.88 0.56
N LEU A 35 30.97 -9.77 -0.15
CA LEU A 35 31.16 -8.45 0.46
C LEU A 35 29.87 -7.94 1.11
N ALA A 36 28.73 -8.07 0.41
CA ALA A 36 27.43 -7.70 0.95
C ALA A 36 27.08 -8.48 2.23
N ARG A 37 27.49 -9.75 2.33
CA ARG A 37 27.32 -10.57 3.54
C ARG A 37 28.08 -10.03 4.73
N HIS A 38 29.36 -9.65 4.55
CA HIS A 38 30.13 -9.02 5.63
C HIS A 38 29.48 -7.71 6.08
N ALA A 39 28.96 -6.93 5.13
CA ALA A 39 28.26 -5.67 5.40
C ALA A 39 26.93 -5.85 6.16
N ILE A 40 26.24 -6.98 5.98
CA ILE A 40 24.94 -7.25 6.61
C ILE A 40 25.12 -7.93 7.97
N TYR A 41 26.03 -8.91 8.06
CA TYR A 41 26.15 -9.79 9.24
C TYR A 41 27.29 -9.44 10.19
N ARG A 42 28.20 -8.55 9.80
CA ARG A 42 29.37 -8.17 10.58
C ARG A 42 29.61 -6.65 10.50
N LEU A 43 28.56 -5.88 10.26
CA LEU A 43 28.62 -4.42 10.19
C LEU A 43 29.20 -3.82 11.46
N SER A 44 28.83 -4.36 12.63
CA SER A 44 29.33 -3.94 13.94
C SER A 44 30.86 -4.11 14.06
N LEU A 45 31.42 -5.09 13.36
CA LEU A 45 32.86 -5.39 13.34
C LEU A 45 33.63 -4.59 12.28
N ILE A 46 32.93 -4.06 11.27
CA ILE A 46 33.46 -3.17 10.23
C ILE A 46 33.43 -1.72 10.71
N GLU A 47 32.32 -1.28 11.30
CA GLU A 47 32.11 0.08 11.81
C GLU A 47 31.58 0.05 13.25
N GLU A 48 32.40 0.53 14.18
CA GLU A 48 32.05 0.60 15.60
C GLU A 48 30.80 1.49 15.83
N GLY A 49 29.88 1.04 16.68
CA GLY A 49 28.63 1.73 16.99
C GLY A 49 27.46 1.41 16.03
N ARG A 50 27.66 0.55 15.03
CA ARG A 50 26.57 0.02 14.19
C ARG A 50 26.09 -1.34 14.71
N ALA A 51 24.81 -1.61 14.52
CA ALA A 51 24.23 -2.93 14.80
C ALA A 51 24.25 -3.80 13.53
N ASP A 52 24.57 -5.09 13.70
CA ASP A 52 24.38 -6.09 12.67
C ASP A 52 22.89 -6.25 12.34
N ALA A 53 22.59 -6.66 11.11
CA ALA A 53 21.22 -6.99 10.76
C ALA A 53 20.74 -8.18 11.63
N LYS A 54 19.56 -8.06 12.24
CA LYS A 54 18.94 -9.18 12.95
C LYS A 54 18.62 -10.29 11.94
N LEU A 55 19.29 -11.43 12.12
CA LEU A 55 19.02 -12.65 11.38
C LEU A 55 17.62 -13.15 11.73
N PHE A 56 16.81 -13.43 10.70
CA PHE A 56 15.50 -14.06 10.88
C PHE A 56 15.55 -15.59 10.75
N ASP A 57 16.59 -16.14 10.11
CA ASP A 57 16.70 -17.55 9.80
C ASP A 57 18.18 -17.99 9.77
N ASP A 58 18.45 -19.23 10.17
CA ASP A 58 19.72 -19.69 10.73
C ASP A 58 20.50 -20.65 9.82
N LYS A 59 20.88 -20.22 8.61
CA LYS A 59 22.04 -20.74 7.84
C LYS A 59 22.01 -22.22 7.39
N ASN A 60 21.18 -23.09 7.97
CA ASN A 60 21.27 -24.55 7.81
C ASN A 60 20.80 -25.05 6.45
N ASP A 61 19.94 -24.29 5.77
CA ASP A 61 19.35 -24.62 4.48
C ASP A 61 19.98 -23.86 3.31
N GLY A 62 21.01 -23.03 3.55
CA GLY A 62 21.61 -22.16 2.54
C GLY A 62 20.73 -20.98 2.12
N VAL A 63 19.65 -20.67 2.85
CA VAL A 63 18.80 -19.50 2.63
C VAL A 63 19.04 -18.47 3.72
N PHE A 64 19.37 -17.25 3.32
CA PHE A 64 19.81 -16.20 4.20
C PHE A 64 18.76 -15.08 4.24
N MET A 65 18.19 -14.83 5.42
CA MET A 65 17.16 -13.80 5.61
C MET A 65 17.64 -12.70 6.54
N ALA A 66 17.52 -11.45 6.10
CA ALA A 66 17.86 -10.26 6.88
C ALA A 66 16.65 -9.35 7.03
N ASN A 67 16.36 -8.92 8.27
CA ASN A 67 15.35 -7.92 8.55
C ASN A 67 15.85 -6.52 8.14
N LEU A 68 15.12 -5.84 7.26
CA LEU A 68 15.37 -4.46 6.84
C LEU A 68 14.27 -3.50 7.31
N GLY A 69 13.58 -3.83 8.41
CA GLY A 69 12.42 -3.09 8.93
C GLY A 69 11.12 -3.59 8.29
N ARG A 70 10.49 -2.77 7.42
CA ARG A 70 9.27 -3.16 6.68
C ARG A 70 9.54 -4.07 5.48
N ARG A 71 10.77 -4.55 5.33
CA ARG A 71 11.20 -5.41 4.23
C ARG A 71 12.09 -6.51 4.77
N ILE A 72 12.12 -7.63 4.07
CA ILE A 72 13.06 -8.72 4.30
C ILE A 72 13.87 -8.90 3.04
N ALA A 73 15.20 -8.95 3.17
CA ALA A 73 16.07 -9.44 2.12
C ALA A 73 16.25 -10.95 2.28
N ILE A 74 16.10 -11.71 1.19
CA ILE A 74 16.25 -13.15 1.13
C ILE A 74 17.25 -13.49 0.03
N LEU A 75 18.36 -14.12 0.41
CA LEU A 75 19.39 -14.62 -0.51
C LEU A 75 19.36 -16.15 -0.47
N ASN A 76 19.14 -16.80 -1.60
CA ASN A 76 19.12 -18.26 -1.70
C ASN A 76 20.44 -18.79 -2.29
N GLU A 77 21.18 -19.56 -1.51
CA GLU A 77 22.38 -20.32 -1.93
C GLU A 77 22.23 -21.83 -1.69
N SER A 78 21.02 -22.33 -1.45
CA SER A 78 20.73 -23.74 -1.13
C SER A 78 21.05 -24.74 -2.26
N GLY A 79 21.45 -24.28 -3.44
CA GLY A 79 21.64 -25.13 -4.62
C GLY A 79 20.34 -25.42 -5.38
N ALA A 80 19.17 -25.13 -4.78
CA ALA A 80 17.84 -25.36 -5.34
C ALA A 80 16.98 -24.09 -5.29
N GLN A 81 15.85 -24.09 -5.99
CA GLN A 81 14.81 -23.08 -5.78
C GLN A 81 14.12 -23.31 -4.44
N VAL A 82 13.82 -22.24 -3.71
CA VAL A 82 13.12 -22.31 -2.42
C VAL A 82 11.89 -21.42 -2.42
N GLU A 83 10.91 -21.77 -1.60
CA GLU A 83 9.77 -20.90 -1.30
C GLU A 83 9.90 -20.34 0.12
N ARG A 84 9.86 -19.02 0.24
CA ARG A 84 9.86 -18.31 1.52
C ARG A 84 8.85 -17.17 1.43
N ARG A 85 7.99 -17.02 2.45
CA ARG A 85 7.00 -15.93 2.52
C ARG A 85 6.13 -15.82 1.24
N SER A 86 5.69 -16.97 0.71
CA SER A 86 4.91 -17.07 -0.53
C SER A 86 5.59 -16.49 -1.77
N GLN A 87 6.93 -16.37 -1.74
CA GLN A 87 7.74 -15.95 -2.87
C GLN A 87 8.63 -17.12 -3.29
N THR A 88 8.65 -17.38 -4.59
CA THR A 88 9.58 -18.30 -5.22
C THR A 88 10.93 -17.62 -5.42
N ILE A 89 11.99 -18.21 -4.88
CA ILE A 89 13.33 -17.63 -4.86
C ILE A 89 14.30 -18.61 -5.56
N PRO A 90 14.72 -18.31 -6.79
CA PRO A 90 15.67 -19.16 -7.52
C PRO A 90 17.02 -19.29 -6.79
N ASN A 91 17.76 -20.34 -7.10
CA ASN A 91 19.14 -20.50 -6.63
C ASN A 91 20.01 -19.33 -7.09
N GLY A 92 20.85 -18.80 -6.19
CA GLY A 92 21.73 -17.66 -6.41
C GLY A 92 21.03 -16.30 -6.46
N ALA A 93 19.71 -16.25 -6.24
CA ALA A 93 18.92 -15.03 -6.32
C ALA A 93 18.85 -14.30 -4.98
N LEU A 94 18.91 -12.97 -5.06
CA LEU A 94 18.51 -12.05 -4.00
C LEU A 94 17.10 -11.54 -4.30
N ARG A 95 16.22 -11.60 -3.31
CA ARG A 95 14.87 -11.03 -3.34
C ARG A 95 14.66 -10.10 -2.15
N ILE A 96 13.99 -8.98 -2.37
CA ILE A 96 13.56 -8.08 -1.30
C ILE A 96 12.04 -8.15 -1.28
N VAL A 97 11.50 -8.63 -0.17
CA VAL A 97 10.06 -8.82 0.05
C VAL A 97 9.58 -7.74 0.99
N SER A 98 8.50 -7.04 0.64
CA SER A 98 7.84 -6.13 1.58
C SER A 98 7.07 -6.93 2.64
N LEU A 99 7.16 -6.52 3.89
CA LEU A 99 6.33 -7.04 4.99
C LEU A 99 4.96 -6.36 5.04
N ASP A 100 4.83 -5.20 4.40
CA ASP A 100 3.56 -4.51 4.28
C ASP A 100 2.64 -5.31 3.35
N ALA A 101 1.36 -5.45 3.71
CA ALA A 101 0.33 -5.95 2.79
C ALA A 101 0.41 -5.15 1.47
N PRO A 102 0.15 -5.78 0.30
CA PRO A 102 0.14 -5.07 -0.96
C PRO A 102 -0.73 -3.81 -0.84
N SER A 103 -0.21 -2.66 -1.28
CA SER A 103 -0.95 -1.42 -1.18
C SER A 103 -2.14 -1.46 -2.12
N PHE A 104 -3.32 -1.31 -1.56
CA PHE A 104 -4.58 -1.25 -2.27
C PHE A 104 -5.13 0.17 -2.16
N THR A 105 -5.45 0.75 -3.30
CA THR A 105 -6.27 1.96 -3.39
C THR A 105 -7.13 1.83 -4.65
N LYS A 106 -8.44 1.87 -4.49
CA LYS A 106 -9.39 1.81 -5.60
C LYS A 106 -10.44 2.88 -5.45
N THR A 107 -10.76 3.53 -6.57
CA THR A 107 -11.85 4.51 -6.68
C THR A 107 -13.01 3.88 -7.43
N TYR A 108 -14.20 4.02 -6.86
CA TYR A 108 -15.48 3.64 -7.43
C TYR A 108 -16.21 4.92 -7.79
N GLN A 109 -16.43 5.15 -9.09
CA GLN A 109 -17.35 6.18 -9.57
C GLN A 109 -18.76 5.62 -9.42
N LEU A 110 -19.65 6.35 -8.74
CA LEU A 110 -20.96 5.81 -8.41
C LEU A 110 -21.90 5.78 -9.62
N GLU A 111 -21.67 6.65 -10.60
CA GLU A 111 -22.38 6.62 -11.89
C GLU A 111 -22.09 5.37 -12.73
N ASP A 112 -20.97 4.67 -12.48
CA ASP A 112 -20.62 3.41 -13.15
C ASP A 112 -21.30 2.20 -12.49
N ALA A 113 -21.95 2.39 -11.34
CA ALA A 113 -22.66 1.30 -10.66
C ALA A 113 -23.93 0.92 -11.45
N PRO A 114 -24.21 -0.38 -11.65
CA PRO A 114 -25.39 -0.84 -12.37
C PRO A 114 -26.65 -0.67 -11.51
N ILE A 115 -27.12 0.57 -11.37
CA ILE A 115 -28.27 0.92 -10.53
C ILE A 115 -29.36 1.47 -11.42
N ASP A 116 -30.22 0.57 -11.90
CA ASP A 116 -31.27 0.86 -12.88
C ASP A 116 -32.30 1.90 -12.40
N SER A 117 -32.35 2.19 -11.09
CA SER A 117 -33.33 3.07 -10.47
C SER A 117 -32.85 4.50 -10.23
N LEU A 118 -31.60 4.84 -10.59
CA LEU A 118 -31.02 6.16 -10.33
C LEU A 118 -30.52 6.82 -11.60
N SER A 119 -30.85 8.11 -11.75
CA SER A 119 -30.40 8.91 -12.89
C SER A 119 -29.06 9.55 -12.60
N ALA A 120 -28.06 9.28 -13.44
CA ALA A 120 -26.85 10.10 -13.52
C ALA A 120 -27.23 11.50 -14.01
N VAL A 121 -26.76 12.52 -13.30
CA VAL A 121 -26.99 13.93 -13.64
C VAL A 121 -25.67 14.62 -13.94
N GLN A 122 -25.67 15.55 -14.89
CA GLN A 122 -24.55 16.48 -15.09
C GLN A 122 -24.35 17.31 -13.81
N ALA A 123 -23.16 17.18 -13.23
CA ALA A 123 -22.69 17.83 -12.03
C ALA A 123 -21.22 18.23 -12.25
N PRO A 124 -20.94 19.40 -12.87
CA PRO A 124 -19.56 19.89 -13.05
C PRO A 124 -18.74 19.94 -11.76
N GLU A 125 -19.41 20.13 -10.61
CA GLU A 125 -18.86 20.08 -9.26
C GLU A 125 -18.37 18.69 -8.84
N ALA A 126 -18.80 17.62 -9.51
CA ALA A 126 -18.31 16.25 -9.33
C ALA A 126 -16.93 16.02 -10.00
N SER A 127 -16.37 17.04 -10.64
CA SER A 127 -14.97 17.04 -11.09
C SER A 127 -14.00 17.02 -9.90
N PRO A 128 -12.87 16.29 -9.93
CA PRO A 128 -12.18 15.72 -11.08
C PRO A 128 -12.19 14.18 -11.10
N GLY A 129 -13.38 13.58 -10.97
CA GLY A 129 -13.57 12.20 -11.43
C GLY A 129 -13.33 12.05 -12.93
N LYS A 130 -13.50 10.83 -13.47
CA LYS A 130 -13.46 10.61 -14.93
C LYS A 130 -14.67 11.21 -15.67
N GLY A 131 -15.68 11.71 -14.95
CA GLY A 131 -16.90 12.28 -15.51
C GLY A 131 -17.29 13.63 -14.89
N THR A 132 -18.25 14.29 -15.54
CA THR A 132 -18.99 15.45 -15.02
C THR A 132 -20.34 15.01 -14.46
N THR A 133 -20.44 13.79 -13.96
CA THR A 133 -21.70 13.15 -13.61
C THR A 133 -21.67 12.61 -12.19
N ALA A 134 -22.82 12.68 -11.51
CA ALA A 134 -23.03 12.07 -10.20
C ALA A 134 -24.42 11.42 -10.18
N LEU A 135 -24.64 10.46 -9.29
CA LEU A 135 -25.97 9.88 -9.07
C LEU A 135 -26.78 10.78 -8.14
N ARG A 136 -27.96 11.21 -8.57
CA ARG A 136 -28.89 11.93 -7.69
C ARG A 136 -29.67 10.94 -6.83
N VAL A 137 -29.57 11.08 -5.51
CA VAL A 137 -30.30 10.25 -4.54
C VAL A 137 -31.36 11.11 -3.87
N SER A 138 -32.60 10.61 -3.87
CA SER A 138 -33.75 11.30 -3.26
C SER A 138 -33.74 11.19 -1.73
N PRO A 139 -34.43 12.08 -1.00
CA PRO A 139 -34.62 11.96 0.44
C PRO A 139 -35.14 10.58 0.85
N GLY A 140 -34.50 9.97 1.84
CA GLY A 140 -34.87 8.65 2.37
C GLY A 140 -34.57 7.47 1.44
N GLN A 141 -34.15 7.71 0.20
CA GLN A 141 -33.76 6.66 -0.74
C GLN A 141 -32.42 6.05 -0.31
N VAL A 142 -32.33 4.73 -0.40
CA VAL A 142 -31.08 3.99 -0.18
C VAL A 142 -30.39 3.77 -1.51
N LEU A 143 -29.11 4.16 -1.58
CA LEU A 143 -28.21 3.88 -2.70
C LEU A 143 -27.32 2.68 -2.32
N PRO A 144 -27.61 1.46 -2.80
CA PRO A 144 -26.72 0.31 -2.61
C PRO A 144 -25.65 0.27 -3.70
N PHE A 145 -24.40 -0.07 -3.34
CA PHE A 145 -23.36 -0.41 -4.30
C PHE A 145 -22.37 -1.41 -3.70
N MET A 146 -21.61 -2.10 -4.55
CA MET A 146 -20.63 -3.09 -4.12
C MET A 146 -19.21 -2.54 -4.27
N ILE A 147 -18.38 -2.73 -3.25
CA ILE A 147 -16.93 -2.63 -3.34
C ILE A 147 -16.33 -4.03 -3.32
N ALA A 148 -15.19 -4.22 -3.98
CA ALA A 148 -14.43 -5.46 -3.92
C ALA A 148 -12.98 -5.21 -3.47
N VAL A 149 -12.49 -6.04 -2.57
CA VAL A 149 -11.09 -6.06 -2.12
C VAL A 149 -10.48 -7.45 -2.37
N GLU A 150 -9.20 -7.47 -2.74
CA GLU A 150 -8.50 -8.72 -3.12
C GLU A 150 -8.08 -9.54 -1.91
N ASP A 151 -7.75 -8.85 -0.81
CA ASP A 151 -7.31 -9.42 0.46
C ASP A 151 -8.19 -8.94 1.60
N ALA A 152 -8.48 -9.84 2.54
CA ALA A 152 -9.16 -9.47 3.78
C ALA A 152 -8.24 -8.59 4.65
N GLY A 153 -8.80 -7.62 5.35
CA GLY A 153 -8.06 -6.78 6.29
C GLY A 153 -8.69 -5.42 6.55
N ARG A 154 -7.88 -4.52 7.11
CA ARG A 154 -8.33 -3.17 7.48
C ARG A 154 -8.24 -2.19 6.32
N TYR A 155 -9.36 -1.55 6.01
CA TYR A 155 -9.46 -0.55 4.97
C TYR A 155 -10.07 0.75 5.50
N LYS A 156 -9.58 1.88 5.00
CA LYS A 156 -10.22 3.18 5.15
C LYS A 156 -11.13 3.42 3.94
N ILE A 157 -12.33 3.89 4.21
CA ILE A 157 -13.29 4.27 3.17
C ILE A 157 -13.47 5.78 3.22
N PHE A 158 -13.26 6.43 2.08
CA PHE A 158 -13.54 7.84 1.89
C PHE A 158 -14.66 7.99 0.87
N ALA A 159 -15.51 8.99 1.05
CA ALA A 159 -16.60 9.26 0.12
C ALA A 159 -16.65 10.75 -0.22
N ARG A 160 -17.15 11.03 -1.42
CA ARG A 160 -17.58 12.36 -1.83
C ARG A 160 -19.04 12.28 -2.19
N THR A 161 -19.84 13.01 -1.43
CA THR A 161 -21.25 13.26 -1.69
C THR A 161 -21.46 14.76 -1.61
N LEU A 162 -22.30 15.31 -2.48
CA LEU A 162 -22.44 16.75 -2.66
C LEU A 162 -23.87 17.21 -2.43
N ARG A 163 -24.02 18.41 -1.87
CA ARG A 163 -25.27 19.17 -1.84
C ARG A 163 -24.91 20.62 -2.09
N ASN A 164 -25.54 21.24 -3.09
CA ASN A 164 -25.25 22.61 -3.49
C ASN A 164 -23.74 22.86 -3.72
N SER A 165 -23.05 21.91 -4.36
CA SER A 165 -21.60 21.92 -4.62
C SER A 165 -20.68 21.86 -3.40
N GLU A 166 -21.21 21.62 -2.21
CA GLU A 166 -20.44 21.41 -0.99
C GLU A 166 -20.48 19.95 -0.55
N LEU A 167 -19.47 19.51 0.23
CA LEU A 167 -19.47 18.17 0.81
C LEU A 167 -20.65 18.01 1.78
N ALA A 168 -21.46 16.99 1.53
CA ALA A 168 -22.64 16.68 2.31
C ALA A 168 -22.55 15.24 2.87
N PRO A 169 -21.93 15.03 4.04
CA PRO A 169 -21.84 13.70 4.65
C PRO A 169 -23.22 13.06 4.79
N VAL A 170 -23.31 11.80 4.38
CA VAL A 170 -24.53 10.98 4.47
C VAL A 170 -24.29 9.80 5.39
N ARG A 171 -25.35 9.08 5.80
CA ARG A 171 -25.20 7.86 6.60
C ARG A 171 -24.81 6.71 5.68
N PHE A 172 -23.89 5.88 6.15
CA PHE A 172 -23.42 4.68 5.48
C PHE A 172 -23.80 3.45 6.29
N LYS A 173 -24.07 2.34 5.60
CA LYS A 173 -24.02 0.99 6.17
C LYS A 173 -23.00 0.20 5.36
N VAL A 174 -21.91 -0.24 6.00
CA VAL A 174 -20.82 -1.00 5.37
C VAL A 174 -20.88 -2.44 5.89
N GLY A 175 -21.39 -3.37 5.07
CA GLY A 175 -21.82 -4.68 5.56
C GLY A 175 -22.90 -4.50 6.64
N GLU A 176 -22.59 -4.88 7.88
CA GLU A 176 -23.51 -4.72 9.03
C GLU A 176 -23.20 -3.52 9.93
N ILE A 177 -22.21 -2.68 9.58
CA ILE A 177 -21.74 -1.59 10.42
C ILE A 177 -22.31 -0.25 9.90
N ASP A 178 -23.10 0.43 10.73
CA ASP A 178 -23.52 1.81 10.47
C ASP A 178 -22.38 2.80 10.71
N ALA A 179 -22.26 3.81 9.84
CA ALA A 179 -21.31 4.90 9.99
C ALA A 179 -21.99 6.25 9.67
N ALA A 180 -21.74 7.24 10.53
CA ALA A 180 -22.24 8.61 10.40
C ALA A 180 -21.05 9.59 10.33
N PRO A 181 -20.42 9.72 9.15
CA PRO A 181 -19.24 10.54 8.99
C PRO A 181 -19.51 12.04 9.15
N GLN A 182 -18.46 12.77 9.48
CA GLN A 182 -18.48 14.23 9.56
C GLN A 182 -17.74 14.85 8.38
N ALA A 183 -18.16 16.05 7.98
CA ALA A 183 -17.51 16.78 6.91
C ALA A 183 -16.09 17.15 7.34
N GLY A 184 -15.12 16.80 6.51
CA GLY A 184 -13.73 17.25 6.66
C GLY A 184 -13.41 18.43 5.74
N LYS A 185 -12.27 19.09 5.96
CA LYS A 185 -11.73 20.13 5.05
C LYS A 185 -11.07 19.57 3.78
N ARG A 186 -11.40 18.34 3.39
CA ARG A 186 -10.74 17.59 2.31
C ARG A 186 -11.69 17.48 1.13
N ALA A 187 -11.22 16.95 0.00
CA ALA A 187 -12.08 16.79 -1.18
C ALA A 187 -13.00 15.55 -1.08
N ALA A 188 -12.67 14.62 -0.18
CA ALA A 188 -13.52 13.50 0.24
C ALA A 188 -13.41 13.37 1.77
N TYR A 189 -14.51 13.05 2.43
CA TYR A 189 -14.53 12.84 3.88
C TYR A 189 -14.29 11.37 4.21
N LEU A 190 -13.73 11.11 5.40
CA LEU A 190 -13.53 9.75 5.90
C LEU A 190 -14.88 9.19 6.36
N VAL A 191 -15.33 8.09 5.77
CA VAL A 191 -16.50 7.33 6.22
C VAL A 191 -16.15 6.57 7.50
N GLY A 192 -14.99 5.93 7.51
CA GLY A 192 -14.49 5.17 8.65
C GLY A 192 -13.37 4.21 8.26
N GLU A 193 -12.91 3.43 9.25
CA GLU A 193 -12.01 2.30 9.05
C GLU A 193 -12.80 1.01 9.35
N PHE A 194 -12.70 0.04 8.45
CA PHE A 194 -13.50 -1.19 8.48
C PHE A 194 -12.60 -2.40 8.25
N GLU A 195 -12.89 -3.49 8.95
CA GLU A 195 -12.35 -4.80 8.61
C GLU A 195 -13.22 -5.39 7.50
N LEU A 196 -12.67 -5.54 6.31
CA LEU A 196 -13.38 -6.06 5.13
C LEU A 196 -12.93 -7.49 4.83
N PRO A 197 -13.86 -8.41 4.53
CA PRO A 197 -13.50 -9.74 4.04
C PRO A 197 -12.98 -9.65 2.60
N LYS A 198 -12.23 -10.67 2.18
CA LYS A 198 -11.86 -10.84 0.78
C LYS A 198 -13.12 -10.98 -0.09
N GLY A 199 -13.14 -10.30 -1.23
CA GLY A 199 -14.27 -10.32 -2.16
C GLY A 199 -15.12 -9.05 -2.05
N SER A 200 -16.43 -9.19 -2.30
CA SER A 200 -17.36 -8.07 -2.37
C SER A 200 -17.99 -7.75 -1.02
N THR A 201 -18.14 -6.47 -0.71
CA THR A 201 -18.90 -5.94 0.42
C THR A 201 -19.91 -4.91 -0.08
N THR A 202 -21.16 -5.06 0.34
CA THR A 202 -22.21 -4.07 0.05
C THR A 202 -22.05 -2.85 0.94
N ILE A 203 -22.16 -1.67 0.32
CA ILE A 203 -22.27 -0.39 1.01
C ILE A 203 -23.59 0.25 0.62
N GLU A 204 -24.30 0.74 1.62
CA GLU A 204 -25.53 1.51 1.44
C GLU A 204 -25.30 2.95 1.87
N MET A 205 -25.75 3.91 1.07
CA MET A 205 -25.78 5.33 1.42
C MET A 205 -27.22 5.81 1.57
N ARG A 206 -27.49 6.64 2.59
CA ARG A 206 -28.81 7.26 2.79
C ARG A 206 -28.72 8.61 3.47
N SER A 207 -29.66 9.50 3.16
CA SER A 207 -29.82 10.81 3.81
C SER A 207 -31.29 11.21 3.84
N ASP A 208 -31.68 11.99 4.85
CA ASP A 208 -33.03 12.56 4.97
C ASP A 208 -33.26 13.75 4.01
N GLU A 209 -32.19 14.20 3.35
CA GLU A 209 -32.17 15.28 2.36
C GLU A 209 -31.59 14.77 1.04
N PRO A 210 -31.90 15.41 -0.12
CA PRO A 210 -31.32 14.98 -1.38
C PRO A 210 -29.81 15.21 -1.39
N PHE A 211 -29.09 14.35 -2.11
CA PHE A 211 -27.66 14.51 -2.33
C PHE A 211 -27.24 13.95 -3.69
N LEU A 212 -26.07 14.37 -4.14
CA LEU A 212 -25.37 13.80 -5.28
C LEU A 212 -24.31 12.84 -4.75
N ALA A 213 -24.34 11.60 -5.21
CA ALA A 213 -23.34 10.58 -4.91
C ALA A 213 -22.34 10.53 -6.06
N ASP A 214 -21.09 10.84 -5.76
CA ASP A 214 -20.04 11.02 -6.77
C ASP A 214 -19.08 9.84 -6.76
N LEU A 215 -18.29 9.68 -5.69
CA LEU A 215 -17.31 8.59 -5.63
C LEU A 215 -17.08 8.04 -4.23
N VAL A 216 -16.52 6.84 -4.21
CA VAL A 216 -15.98 6.18 -3.01
C VAL A 216 -14.56 5.71 -3.27
N ILE A 217 -13.67 5.93 -2.31
CA ILE A 217 -12.27 5.51 -2.36
C ILE A 217 -12.02 4.56 -1.21
N VAL A 218 -11.50 3.37 -1.53
CA VAL A 218 -11.16 2.33 -0.56
C VAL A 218 -9.66 2.15 -0.58
N THR A 219 -9.00 2.21 0.58
CA THR A 219 -7.55 2.04 0.69
C THR A 219 -7.13 1.29 1.96
N ASN A 220 -6.13 0.42 1.88
CA ASN A 220 -5.50 -0.19 3.06
C ASN A 220 -4.23 0.55 3.50
N GLN A 221 -3.93 1.70 2.90
CA GLN A 221 -2.71 2.45 3.20
C GLN A 221 -2.87 3.23 4.51
N PRO A 222 -2.09 2.93 5.57
CA PRO A 222 -2.29 3.53 6.89
C PRO A 222 -1.98 5.03 6.91
N GLY A 223 -1.06 5.50 6.05
CA GLY A 223 -0.65 6.90 5.98
C GLY A 223 -1.63 7.83 5.25
N VAL A 224 -2.67 7.29 4.62
CA VAL A 224 -3.68 8.12 3.94
C VAL A 224 -4.63 8.72 4.97
N VAL A 225 -4.67 10.05 5.02
CA VAL A 225 -5.55 10.84 5.91
C VAL A 225 -6.63 11.63 5.17
N GLY A 226 -6.65 11.53 3.84
CA GLY A 226 -7.62 12.21 2.99
C GLY A 226 -7.11 12.42 1.57
N TYR A 227 -8.03 12.83 0.70
CA TYR A 227 -7.74 13.03 -0.71
C TYR A 227 -7.83 14.51 -1.10
N ARG A 228 -6.97 14.88 -2.05
CA ARG A 228 -7.06 16.10 -2.83
C ARG A 228 -7.12 15.69 -4.29
N PHE A 229 -7.81 16.52 -5.04
CA PHE A 229 -8.20 16.26 -6.40
C PHE A 229 -7.49 17.28 -7.26
N ALA A 230 -6.65 16.80 -8.19
CA ALA A 230 -5.91 17.68 -9.07
C ALA A 230 -6.89 18.33 -10.05
N VAL A 231 -6.98 19.65 -10.01
CA VAL A 231 -7.61 20.42 -11.08
C VAL A 231 -6.62 20.40 -12.24
N LYS A 232 -6.96 19.77 -13.37
CA LYS A 232 -6.16 19.98 -14.58
C LYS A 232 -6.22 21.48 -14.90
N PRO A 233 -5.09 22.19 -14.98
CA PRO A 233 -5.11 23.54 -15.52
C PRO A 233 -5.63 23.46 -16.96
N ASN A 234 -6.57 24.35 -17.28
CA ASN A 234 -7.05 24.54 -18.65
C ASN A 234 -5.90 24.94 -19.58
#